data_AF-A0A2Z6S3A9-F1
#
_entry.id   AF-A0A2Z6S3A9-F1
#
_cell.length_a   1.000
_cell.length_b   1.000
_cell.length_c   1.000
_cell.angle_alpha   90.00
_cell.angle_beta   90.00
_cell.angle_gamma   90.00
#
_symmetry.space_group_name_H-M   'P 1'
#
loop_
_entity.id
_entity.type
_entity.pdbx_description
1 polymer ?
#
loop_
_entity_poly.entity_id
_entity_poly.type
_entity_poly.pdbx_seq_one_letter_code
_entity_poly.pdbx_strand_id
1 'polypeptide(L)'
;MHASTCSQLCSIPHKAHEFFHINPCSKWQLWQFRCFSKSRNPCSQFASSLRHIMKECEDPLITNAAQNKLENISKESQRKRKAKAISRSLKEQSKRQRLKQKVLLESHLTAQLEATSNEKLALNQTQLQFIKQNGPIVEISDGVSKEQGSSNESDSESDNGYTTPSPTSKHSSENSFTENEKIIITNVPSNLLQLGNLKYDMYVNNVNISAKFRAYVNEAISHANANGLYVESNTHEILSLSSILVLIPNSYSTKMVEVFGLQVLASIHHEYTPTLSMLLDTEIECIYRNVVKTCLKDSRSSAIDLLCANLTNRKELKNNFGFLMLDLIRTLPFDKIRNEPSELTLITNYLDRIMKDAFHNPDKYIAQWPNTALAESKIRKLDRSRTKQPDFVVTMKYQSQMTNVIYVGEVSGPSEKNNVYKNCLDLIRIGVFMKDCIDSAISRGAEIKILGFQCIAYKVDFYILDLRGEGVYTMNHIAQISIPETVKDLFAFIEELHVLLNIRNILLESYDIFIDKLENPGIAPLELKSSFKKNTLDTPEFNKLVSKTRSVKRKCPFWFGKY
;
A
#
# COMPACT_ATOMS: atom_id res chain seq x y z
N MET A 1 12.07 34.97 -12.60
CA MET A 1 10.91 35.87 -12.78
C MET A 1 9.84 35.12 -13.57
N HIS A 2 8.56 35.26 -13.16
CA HIS A 2 7.36 34.55 -13.61
C HIS A 2 7.16 33.09 -13.17
N ALA A 3 6.73 32.92 -11.90
CA ALA A 3 5.75 31.90 -11.49
C ALA A 3 5.20 32.23 -10.10
N SER A 4 4.30 33.22 -10.00
CA SER A 4 3.58 33.56 -8.77
C SER A 4 2.30 34.31 -9.15
N THR A 5 1.23 33.58 -9.49
CA THR A 5 -0.18 34.02 -9.38
C THR A 5 -1.11 32.92 -9.89
N CYS A 6 -1.42 31.93 -9.04
CA CYS A 6 -2.56 31.04 -9.28
C CYS A 6 -3.10 30.31 -8.04
N SER A 7 -2.95 30.87 -6.84
CA SER A 7 -3.47 30.26 -5.59
C SER A 7 -4.43 31.13 -4.78
N GLN A 8 -4.89 32.27 -5.30
CA GLN A 8 -5.99 33.02 -4.71
C GLN A 8 -7.13 33.06 -5.71
N LEU A 9 -8.26 32.41 -5.40
CA LEU A 9 -9.64 32.66 -5.88
C LEU A 9 -10.59 31.43 -5.78
N CYS A 10 -10.31 30.48 -4.90
CA CYS A 10 -11.30 29.47 -4.47
C CYS A 10 -11.41 29.42 -2.95
N SER A 11 -11.81 30.54 -2.36
CA SER A 11 -12.17 30.64 -0.94
C SER A 11 -13.13 31.80 -0.74
N ILE A 12 -14.40 31.61 -1.13
CA ILE A 12 -15.52 32.44 -0.67
C ILE A 12 -16.76 31.53 -0.55
N PRO A 13 -17.18 31.20 0.68
CA PRO A 13 -18.60 31.25 0.98
C PRO A 13 -18.83 32.00 2.31
N HIS A 14 -18.29 33.21 2.44
CA HIS A 14 -18.57 34.06 3.62
C HIS A 14 -18.92 35.53 3.34
N LYS A 15 -19.00 35.96 2.07
CA LYS A 15 -19.41 37.34 1.71
C LYS A 15 -20.71 37.46 0.91
N ALA A 16 -21.42 36.35 0.68
CA ALA A 16 -22.72 36.40 0.00
C ALA A 16 -23.91 36.67 0.96
N HIS A 17 -23.66 36.70 2.27
CA HIS A 17 -24.71 36.88 3.29
C HIS A 17 -25.07 38.34 3.58
N GLU A 18 -24.27 39.32 3.14
CA GLU A 18 -24.51 40.74 3.44
C GLU A 18 -25.38 41.48 2.41
N PHE A 19 -25.78 40.84 1.31
CA PHE A 19 -26.58 41.49 0.26
C PHE A 19 -28.07 41.13 0.24
N PHE A 20 -28.54 40.24 1.12
CA PHE A 20 -29.91 39.72 1.09
C PHE A 20 -30.64 39.92 2.42
N HIS A 21 -30.91 41.19 2.74
CA HIS A 21 -31.84 41.55 3.81
C HIS A 21 -32.96 42.48 3.30
N ILE A 22 -33.72 42.02 2.30
CA ILE A 22 -35.11 42.48 2.04
C ILE A 22 -35.89 41.26 1.50
N ASN A 23 -37.02 40.92 2.14
CA ASN A 23 -37.86 39.73 1.91
C ASN A 23 -39.16 40.13 1.17
N PRO A 24 -40.00 39.23 0.59
CA PRO A 24 -39.77 37.97 -0.12
C PRO A 24 -40.36 37.97 -1.56
N CYS A 25 -39.96 37.02 -2.41
CA CYS A 25 -40.86 36.50 -3.45
C CYS A 25 -40.74 34.97 -3.53
N SER A 26 -41.76 34.29 -3.00
CA SER A 26 -41.86 32.83 -2.84
C SER A 26 -41.79 32.04 -4.16
N LYS A 27 -41.95 32.69 -5.31
CA LYS A 27 -41.81 32.07 -6.64
C LYS A 27 -40.35 31.69 -6.99
N TRP A 28 -39.35 32.39 -6.44
CA TRP A 28 -37.94 32.16 -6.79
C TRP A 28 -37.35 30.90 -6.15
N GLN A 29 -37.73 30.59 -4.91
CA GLN A 29 -37.26 29.39 -4.20
C GLN A 29 -37.83 28.09 -4.81
N LEU A 30 -39.08 28.13 -5.28
CA LEU A 30 -39.72 27.00 -5.98
C LEU A 30 -39.11 26.72 -7.37
N TRP A 31 -38.59 27.74 -8.07
CA TRP A 31 -37.90 27.56 -9.34
C TRP A 31 -36.47 26.99 -9.16
N GLN A 32 -35.73 27.46 -8.16
CA GLN A 32 -34.39 26.91 -7.83
C GLN A 32 -34.47 25.42 -7.48
N PHE A 33 -35.50 24.98 -6.75
CA PHE A 33 -35.68 23.57 -6.38
C PHE A 33 -36.03 22.67 -7.59
N ARG A 34 -36.80 23.18 -8.56
CA ARG A 34 -37.15 22.43 -9.78
C ARG A 34 -36.00 22.34 -10.79
N CYS A 35 -35.13 23.34 -10.87
CA CYS A 35 -34.02 23.32 -11.83
C CYS A 35 -32.83 22.47 -11.38
N PHE A 36 -32.48 22.45 -10.09
CA PHE A 36 -31.27 21.71 -9.62
C PHE A 36 -31.41 20.18 -9.61
N SER A 37 -32.64 19.63 -9.62
CA SER A 37 -32.85 18.19 -9.53
C SER A 37 -32.71 17.40 -10.84
N LYS A 38 -32.49 18.05 -12.00
CA LYS A 38 -32.64 17.38 -13.32
C LYS A 38 -31.53 17.56 -14.37
N SER A 39 -30.34 18.14 -14.10
CA SER A 39 -29.29 18.20 -15.16
C SER A 39 -27.91 17.68 -14.78
N ARG A 40 -27.24 17.10 -15.79
CA ARG A 40 -25.88 16.55 -15.74
C ARG A 40 -24.77 17.61 -15.95
N ASN A 41 -25.08 18.91 -16.07
CA ASN A 41 -24.07 19.95 -16.33
C ASN A 41 -24.37 21.28 -15.58
N PRO A 42 -23.67 21.56 -14.47
CA PRO A 42 -23.89 22.75 -13.64
C PRO A 42 -23.66 24.08 -14.37
N CYS A 43 -22.71 24.13 -15.32
CA CYS A 43 -22.35 25.37 -16.01
C CYS A 43 -23.44 25.83 -16.99
N SER A 44 -24.13 24.89 -17.66
CA SER A 44 -25.23 25.23 -18.57
C SER A 44 -26.47 25.72 -17.84
N GLN A 45 -26.73 25.21 -16.63
CA GLN A 45 -27.84 25.68 -15.80
C GLN A 45 -27.59 27.07 -15.25
N PHE A 46 -26.40 27.31 -14.71
CA PHE A 46 -26.03 28.63 -14.20
C PHE A 46 -26.07 29.71 -15.31
N ALA A 47 -25.60 29.38 -16.52
CA ALA A 47 -25.74 30.26 -17.69
C ALA A 47 -27.21 30.48 -18.12
N SER A 48 -28.09 29.50 -17.93
CA SER A 48 -29.53 29.64 -18.17
C SER A 48 -30.18 30.57 -17.15
N SER A 49 -29.82 30.44 -15.87
CA SER A 49 -30.32 31.31 -14.80
C SER A 49 -29.86 32.76 -14.99
N LEU A 50 -28.60 33.00 -15.36
CA LEU A 50 -28.11 34.34 -15.67
C LEU A 50 -28.86 35.00 -16.83
N ARG A 51 -29.14 34.24 -17.90
CA ARG A 51 -29.95 34.75 -19.03
C ARG A 51 -31.40 35.06 -18.65
N HIS A 52 -31.96 34.35 -17.68
CA HIS A 52 -33.30 34.64 -17.16
C HIS A 52 -33.28 35.89 -16.28
N ILE A 53 -32.26 36.07 -15.44
CA ILE A 53 -32.07 37.29 -14.64
C ILE A 53 -31.97 38.52 -15.55
N MET A 54 -31.21 38.43 -16.64
CA MET A 54 -31.09 39.50 -17.63
C MET A 54 -32.39 39.83 -18.38
N LYS A 55 -33.38 38.93 -18.39
CA LYS A 55 -34.68 39.16 -19.04
C LYS A 55 -35.71 39.79 -18.10
N GLU A 56 -35.66 39.44 -16.82
CA GLU A 56 -36.67 39.83 -15.83
C GLU A 56 -36.24 41.03 -14.96
N CYS A 57 -34.95 41.39 -14.97
CA CYS A 57 -34.42 42.45 -14.13
C CYS A 57 -34.29 43.76 -14.90
N GLU A 58 -35.01 44.79 -14.45
CA GLU A 58 -34.96 46.14 -15.03
C GLU A 58 -33.74 46.95 -14.55
N ASP A 59 -33.01 46.47 -13.53
CA ASP A 59 -31.82 47.14 -13.01
C ASP A 59 -30.61 46.94 -13.97
N PRO A 60 -30.10 48.01 -14.60
CA PRO A 60 -29.00 47.92 -15.54
C PRO A 60 -27.66 47.48 -14.91
N LEU A 61 -27.46 47.69 -13.61
CA LEU A 61 -26.26 47.22 -12.90
C LEU A 61 -26.27 45.70 -12.75
N ILE A 62 -27.42 45.13 -12.40
CA ILE A 62 -27.60 43.68 -12.23
C ILE A 62 -27.49 42.98 -13.59
N THR A 63 -28.11 43.56 -14.63
CA THR A 63 -28.06 43.01 -16.00
C THR A 63 -26.64 43.05 -16.58
N ASN A 64 -25.89 44.13 -16.38
CA ASN A 64 -24.48 44.21 -16.79
C ASN A 64 -23.58 43.22 -16.03
N ALA A 65 -23.80 43.03 -14.72
CA ALA A 65 -23.07 42.05 -13.93
C ALA A 65 -23.34 40.61 -14.40
N ALA A 66 -24.59 40.29 -14.71
CA ALA A 66 -24.99 38.98 -15.25
C ALA A 66 -24.40 38.72 -16.64
N GLN A 67 -24.40 39.72 -17.53
CA GLN A 67 -23.78 39.65 -18.86
C GLN A 67 -22.27 39.36 -18.74
N ASN A 68 -21.54 40.12 -17.92
CA ASN A 68 -20.11 39.92 -17.69
C ASN A 68 -19.79 38.53 -17.14
N LYS A 69 -20.64 38.00 -16.25
CA LYS A 69 -20.48 36.65 -15.71
C LYS A 69 -20.72 35.59 -16.78
N LEU A 70 -21.69 35.79 -17.67
CA LEU A 70 -21.99 34.88 -18.78
C LEU A 70 -20.83 34.79 -19.78
N GLU A 71 -20.21 35.92 -20.11
CA GLU A 71 -19.02 35.95 -20.97
C GLU A 71 -17.83 35.21 -20.37
N ASN A 72 -17.60 35.38 -19.07
CA ASN A 72 -16.53 34.69 -18.35
C ASN A 72 -16.73 33.17 -18.36
N ILE A 73 -17.96 32.69 -18.17
CA ILE A 73 -18.30 31.26 -18.28
C ILE A 73 -18.03 30.73 -19.69
N SER A 74 -18.36 31.52 -20.72
CA SER A 74 -18.11 31.16 -22.11
C SER A 74 -16.61 31.04 -22.41
N LYS A 75 -15.81 32.04 -22.02
CA LYS A 75 -14.34 32.03 -22.16
C LYS A 75 -13.71 30.85 -21.44
N GLU A 76 -14.17 30.53 -20.24
CA GLU A 76 -13.66 29.40 -19.45
C GLU A 76 -14.03 28.04 -20.08
N SER A 77 -15.25 27.91 -20.61
CA SER A 77 -15.68 26.71 -21.35
C SER A 77 -14.82 26.48 -22.59
N GLN A 78 -14.49 27.54 -23.33
CA GLN A 78 -13.57 27.46 -24.47
C GLN A 78 -12.15 27.04 -24.07
N ARG A 79 -11.61 27.58 -22.96
CA ARG A 79 -10.30 27.18 -22.41
C ARG A 79 -10.27 25.70 -22.05
N LYS A 80 -11.31 25.20 -21.36
CA LYS A 80 -11.43 23.77 -21.01
C LYS A 80 -11.51 22.87 -22.24
N ARG A 81 -12.22 23.28 -23.29
CA ARG A 81 -12.27 22.54 -24.56
C ARG A 81 -10.91 22.48 -25.25
N LYS A 82 -10.19 23.60 -25.32
CA LYS A 82 -8.82 23.65 -25.87
C LYS A 82 -7.85 22.77 -25.07
N ALA A 83 -7.87 22.85 -23.74
CA ALA A 83 -7.03 22.00 -22.88
C ALA A 83 -7.33 20.50 -23.06
N LYS A 84 -8.61 20.13 -23.18
CA LYS A 84 -9.02 18.73 -23.44
C LYS A 84 -8.55 18.24 -24.81
N ALA A 85 -8.58 19.10 -25.84
CA ALA A 85 -8.06 18.77 -27.17
C ALA A 85 -6.54 18.56 -27.16
N ILE A 86 -5.79 19.44 -26.49
CA ILE A 86 -4.33 19.32 -26.32
C ILE A 86 -3.97 18.03 -25.57
N SER A 87 -4.68 17.72 -24.48
CA SER A 87 -4.47 16.48 -23.71
C SER A 87 -4.71 15.21 -24.55
N ARG A 88 -5.73 15.21 -25.42
CA ARG A 88 -5.98 14.09 -26.36
C ARG A 88 -4.86 13.94 -27.37
N SER A 89 -4.40 15.05 -27.96
CA SER A 89 -3.28 15.06 -28.92
C SER A 89 -1.99 14.51 -28.30
N LEU A 90 -1.64 14.94 -27.08
CA LEU A 90 -0.47 14.43 -26.34
C LEU A 90 -0.56 12.93 -26.04
N LYS A 91 -1.76 12.43 -25.68
CA LYS A 91 -1.98 10.99 -25.47
C LYS A 91 -1.80 10.18 -26.76
N GLU A 92 -2.28 10.69 -27.89
CA GLU A 92 -2.08 10.05 -29.20
C GLU A 92 -0.61 10.05 -29.62
N GLN A 93 0.10 11.17 -29.42
CA GLN A 93 1.53 11.26 -29.72
C GLN A 93 2.35 10.27 -28.88
N SER A 94 2.05 10.15 -27.57
CA SER A 94 2.68 9.15 -26.70
C SER A 94 2.38 7.72 -27.14
N LYS A 95 1.15 7.42 -27.57
CA LYS A 95 0.77 6.11 -28.12
C LYS A 95 1.55 5.78 -29.40
N ARG A 96 1.73 6.75 -30.30
CA ARG A 96 2.54 6.60 -31.53
C ARG A 96 4.01 6.37 -31.21
N GLN A 97 4.59 7.07 -30.23
CA GLN A 97 5.98 6.85 -29.81
C GLN A 97 6.18 5.44 -29.23
N ARG A 98 5.25 4.95 -28.39
CA ARG A 98 5.32 3.58 -27.85
C ARG A 98 5.25 2.53 -28.96
N LEU A 99 4.40 2.74 -29.97
CA LEU A 99 4.31 1.81 -31.10
C LEU A 99 5.61 1.79 -31.91
N LYS A 100 6.22 2.95 -32.17
CA LYS A 100 7.53 3.03 -32.84
C LYS A 100 8.63 2.31 -32.05
N GLN A 101 8.67 2.48 -30.72
CA GLN A 101 9.64 1.77 -29.88
C GLN A 101 9.41 0.26 -29.87
N LYS A 102 8.15 -0.18 -29.87
CA LYS A 102 7.81 -1.61 -29.94
C LYS A 102 8.30 -2.24 -31.24
N VAL A 103 8.04 -1.60 -32.38
CA VAL A 103 8.51 -2.08 -33.70
C VAL A 103 10.03 -2.15 -33.76
N LEU A 104 10.74 -1.15 -33.21
CA LEU A 104 12.20 -1.14 -33.15
C LEU A 104 12.76 -2.30 -32.30
N LEU A 105 12.10 -2.60 -31.17
CA LEU A 105 12.49 -3.69 -30.28
C LEU A 105 12.26 -5.05 -30.95
N GLU A 106 11.12 -5.23 -31.61
CA GLU A 106 10.81 -6.44 -32.38
C GLU A 106 11.83 -6.65 -33.51
N SER A 107 12.18 -5.60 -34.27
CA SER A 107 13.20 -5.73 -35.32
C SER A 107 14.58 -6.10 -34.77
N HIS A 108 14.95 -5.58 -33.59
CA HIS A 108 16.22 -5.91 -32.96
C HIS A 108 16.25 -7.36 -32.46
N LEU A 109 15.14 -7.84 -31.89
CA LEU A 109 15.01 -9.21 -31.41
C LEU A 109 15.06 -10.20 -32.58
N THR A 110 14.40 -9.90 -33.70
CA THR A 110 14.48 -10.73 -34.91
C THR A 110 15.91 -10.80 -35.46
N ALA A 111 16.62 -9.68 -35.54
CA ALA A 111 18.01 -9.65 -35.98
C ALA A 111 18.94 -10.46 -35.06
N GLN A 112 18.72 -10.42 -33.74
CA GLN A 112 19.46 -11.25 -32.79
C GLN A 112 19.18 -12.75 -32.98
N LEU A 113 17.92 -13.13 -33.18
CA LEU A 113 17.55 -14.52 -33.42
C LEU A 113 18.16 -15.06 -34.72
N GLU A 114 18.19 -14.26 -35.79
CA GLU A 114 18.85 -14.60 -37.04
C GLU A 114 20.37 -14.77 -36.86
N ALA A 115 21.01 -13.86 -36.11
CA ALA A 115 22.44 -13.97 -35.80
C ALA A 115 22.78 -15.24 -35.01
N THR A 116 21.99 -15.57 -33.97
CA THR A 116 22.20 -16.78 -33.17
C THR A 116 21.90 -18.07 -33.96
N SER A 117 20.93 -18.04 -34.87
CA SER A 117 20.63 -19.16 -35.76
C SER A 117 21.79 -19.42 -36.72
N ASN A 118 22.38 -18.36 -37.28
CA ASN A 118 23.53 -18.47 -38.18
C ASN A 118 24.79 -18.94 -37.45
N GLU A 119 25.02 -18.52 -36.21
CA GLU A 119 26.12 -19.03 -35.37
C GLU A 119 25.96 -20.52 -35.05
N LYS A 120 24.75 -20.98 -34.72
CA LYS A 120 24.48 -22.41 -34.49
C LYS A 120 24.67 -23.26 -35.75
N LEU A 121 24.30 -22.73 -36.92
CA LEU A 121 24.54 -23.37 -38.21
C LEU A 121 26.04 -23.49 -38.52
N ALA A 122 26.81 -22.44 -38.24
CA ALA A 122 28.27 -22.46 -38.40
C ALA A 122 28.91 -23.49 -37.45
N LEU A 123 28.50 -23.53 -36.18
CA LEU A 123 29.03 -24.47 -35.18
C LEU A 123 28.74 -25.94 -35.54
N ASN A 124 27.55 -26.23 -36.04
CA ASN A 124 27.17 -27.57 -36.49
C ASN A 124 27.95 -28.00 -37.73
N GLN A 125 28.23 -27.08 -38.67
CA GLN A 125 29.10 -27.39 -39.82
C GLN A 125 30.55 -27.65 -39.39
N THR A 126 31.06 -26.93 -38.39
CA THR A 126 32.40 -27.18 -37.83
C THR A 126 32.46 -28.52 -37.09
N GLN A 127 31.43 -28.90 -36.34
CA GLN A 127 31.34 -30.23 -35.71
C GLN A 127 31.24 -31.37 -36.73
N LEU A 128 30.50 -31.19 -37.82
CA LEU A 128 30.42 -32.17 -38.92
C LEU A 128 31.74 -32.36 -39.65
N GLN A 129 32.55 -31.31 -39.79
CA GLN A 129 33.91 -31.42 -40.34
C GLN A 129 34.88 -32.12 -39.37
N PHE A 130 34.72 -31.89 -38.06
CA PHE A 130 35.54 -32.54 -37.03
C PHE A 130 35.26 -34.05 -36.92
N ILE A 131 34.00 -34.46 -37.06
CA ILE A 131 33.60 -35.89 -37.04
C ILE A 131 34.10 -36.63 -38.28
N LYS A 132 34.15 -35.99 -39.45
CA LYS A 132 34.69 -36.59 -40.69
C LYS A 132 36.21 -36.82 -40.66
N GLN A 133 36.94 -36.13 -39.78
CA GLN A 133 38.40 -36.27 -39.69
C GLN A 133 38.87 -37.27 -38.62
N ASN A 134 38.02 -37.64 -37.65
CA ASN A 134 38.45 -38.41 -36.47
C ASN A 134 37.53 -39.59 -36.08
N GLY A 135 36.68 -40.10 -36.98
CA GLY A 135 35.85 -41.27 -36.71
C GLY A 135 36.60 -42.61 -36.92
N PRO A 136 36.53 -43.58 -35.98
CA PRO A 136 37.08 -44.92 -36.17
C PRO A 136 36.22 -45.76 -37.11
N ILE A 137 36.88 -46.57 -37.94
CA ILE A 137 36.29 -47.57 -38.83
C ILE A 137 35.74 -48.71 -37.96
N VAL A 138 34.43 -48.94 -38.01
CA VAL A 138 33.80 -50.16 -37.50
C VAL A 138 32.86 -50.70 -38.58
N GLU A 139 33.28 -51.80 -39.20
CA GLU A 139 32.46 -52.70 -40.00
C GLU A 139 31.55 -53.51 -39.07
N ILE A 140 30.23 -53.46 -39.23
CA ILE A 140 29.33 -54.59 -38.92
C ILE A 140 28.18 -54.63 -39.93
N SER A 141 27.95 -55.85 -40.38
CA SER A 141 27.05 -56.42 -41.39
C SER A 141 25.54 -56.36 -41.11
N ASP A 142 24.80 -56.26 -42.22
CA ASP A 142 23.52 -56.87 -42.62
C ASP A 142 22.48 -57.32 -41.57
N GLY A 143 21.24 -56.83 -41.78
CA GLY A 143 20.05 -57.32 -41.09
C GLY A 143 18.75 -56.70 -41.64
N VAL A 144 18.17 -57.38 -42.63
CA VAL A 144 16.96 -57.08 -43.42
C VAL A 144 15.66 -56.92 -42.60
N SER A 145 14.77 -56.00 -43.02
CA SER A 145 13.28 -56.14 -43.26
C SER A 145 12.65 -54.72 -43.36
N LYS A 146 12.22 -54.20 -44.52
CA LYS A 146 10.88 -54.26 -45.18
C LYS A 146 9.72 -53.95 -44.19
N GLU A 147 8.77 -53.04 -44.39
CA GLU A 147 7.99 -52.57 -45.56
C GLU A 147 7.58 -51.08 -45.35
N GLN A 148 7.63 -50.14 -46.31
CA GLN A 148 6.59 -49.78 -47.31
C GLN A 148 5.15 -49.94 -46.79
N GLY A 149 4.23 -48.98 -46.81
CA GLY A 149 4.06 -47.75 -47.59
C GLY A 149 2.61 -47.68 -48.08
N SER A 150 2.10 -46.47 -48.33
CA SER A 150 0.80 -46.16 -48.99
C SER A 150 -0.46 -46.27 -48.10
N SER A 151 -1.47 -45.41 -48.16
CA SER A 151 -1.96 -44.55 -49.25
C SER A 151 -3.08 -43.59 -48.76
N ASN A 152 -3.09 -42.38 -49.33
CA ASN A 152 -4.23 -41.63 -49.94
C ASN A 152 -5.43 -41.18 -49.06
N GLU A 153 -5.65 -39.87 -48.92
CA GLU A 153 -6.51 -38.98 -49.75
C GLU A 153 -8.02 -39.19 -49.54
N SER A 154 -8.74 -38.14 -49.11
CA SER A 154 -9.68 -37.39 -49.96
C SER A 154 -10.62 -36.48 -49.14
N ASP A 155 -10.70 -35.23 -49.61
CA ASP A 155 -11.70 -34.16 -49.51
C ASP A 155 -13.10 -34.42 -48.90
N SER A 156 -13.63 -33.40 -48.20
CA SER A 156 -14.84 -32.65 -48.65
C SER A 156 -15.27 -31.57 -47.64
N GLU A 157 -15.69 -30.44 -48.20
CA GLU A 157 -16.31 -29.27 -47.54
C GLU A 157 -17.78 -29.55 -47.16
N SER A 158 -18.27 -28.96 -46.05
CA SER A 158 -19.55 -28.21 -46.02
C SER A 158 -19.91 -27.69 -44.61
N ASP A 159 -20.06 -26.37 -44.53
CA ASP A 159 -21.21 -25.59 -44.01
C ASP A 159 -21.73 -25.67 -42.55
N ASN A 160 -21.74 -24.47 -41.95
CA ASN A 160 -22.69 -23.81 -41.02
C ASN A 160 -23.28 -24.53 -39.79
N GLY A 161 -23.12 -23.90 -38.62
CA GLY A 161 -24.02 -24.08 -37.48
C GLY A 161 -23.57 -23.38 -36.20
N TYR A 162 -24.18 -22.23 -35.90
CA TYR A 162 -24.08 -21.55 -34.60
C TYR A 162 -24.58 -22.46 -33.47
N THR A 163 -23.79 -22.63 -32.40
CA THR A 163 -24.35 -22.90 -31.06
C THR A 163 -23.42 -22.43 -29.95
N THR A 164 -24.01 -21.66 -29.05
CA THR A 164 -23.46 -21.12 -27.79
C THR A 164 -23.14 -22.25 -26.80
N PRO A 165 -22.10 -22.12 -25.94
CA PRO A 165 -22.05 -22.88 -24.70
C PRO A 165 -22.26 -21.99 -23.47
N SER A 166 -23.28 -22.35 -22.69
CA SER A 166 -23.40 -22.04 -21.26
C SER A 166 -22.31 -22.77 -20.44
N PRO A 167 -22.06 -22.35 -19.18
CA PRO A 167 -20.76 -22.50 -18.53
C PRO A 167 -20.61 -23.82 -17.80
N THR A 168 -19.56 -24.59 -18.11
CA THR A 168 -19.16 -25.75 -17.31
C THR A 168 -18.10 -25.34 -16.30
N SER A 169 -18.42 -25.54 -15.02
CA SER A 169 -17.48 -25.45 -13.91
C SER A 169 -16.27 -26.35 -14.17
N LYS A 170 -15.07 -25.79 -14.08
CA LYS A 170 -13.86 -26.58 -13.85
C LYS A 170 -13.20 -26.08 -12.58
N HIS A 171 -13.37 -26.89 -11.53
CA HIS A 171 -12.42 -27.03 -10.44
C HIS A 171 -11.00 -27.00 -11.00
N SER A 172 -10.22 -25.97 -10.68
CA SER A 172 -8.78 -25.98 -10.90
C SER A 172 -8.13 -26.70 -9.73
N SER A 173 -7.68 -27.91 -10.03
CA SER A 173 -6.86 -28.80 -9.22
C SER A 173 -5.73 -28.08 -8.48
N GLU A 174 -5.63 -28.42 -7.20
CA GLU A 174 -4.42 -28.31 -6.40
C GLU A 174 -3.26 -28.99 -7.12
N ASN A 175 -2.28 -28.22 -7.59
CA ASN A 175 -0.97 -28.77 -7.94
C ASN A 175 -0.06 -28.64 -6.73
N SER A 176 0.01 -29.72 -5.95
CA SER A 176 1.07 -29.98 -5.00
C SER A 176 2.37 -30.32 -5.76
N PHE A 177 3.23 -29.32 -5.99
CA PHE A 177 4.63 -29.57 -6.33
C PHE A 177 5.44 -29.67 -5.04
N THR A 178 5.65 -30.91 -4.59
CA THR A 178 6.67 -31.26 -3.59
C THR A 178 7.89 -31.83 -4.30
N GLU A 179 8.80 -30.96 -4.71
CA GLU A 179 10.22 -31.31 -4.79
C GLU A 179 10.98 -30.27 -3.97
N ASN A 180 11.56 -30.73 -2.86
CA ASN A 180 12.50 -29.96 -2.06
C ASN A 180 13.82 -29.88 -2.83
N GLU A 181 13.88 -29.08 -3.89
CA GLU A 181 15.17 -28.68 -4.45
C GLU A 181 15.91 -27.87 -3.39
N LYS A 182 17.00 -28.44 -2.88
CA LYS A 182 17.91 -27.77 -1.95
C LYS A 182 18.57 -26.62 -2.72
N ILE A 183 18.03 -25.41 -2.60
CA ILE A 183 18.57 -24.21 -3.24
C ILE A 183 19.88 -23.88 -2.52
N ILE A 184 21.00 -24.30 -3.10
CA ILE A 184 22.33 -23.88 -2.65
C ILE A 184 22.63 -22.57 -3.37
N ILE A 185 22.60 -21.45 -2.64
CA ILE A 185 23.04 -20.16 -3.17
C ILE A 185 24.54 -20.04 -2.93
N THR A 186 25.34 -20.29 -3.96
CA THR A 186 26.76 -19.96 -3.94
C THR A 186 26.94 -18.49 -4.31
N ASN A 187 27.49 -17.70 -3.37
CA ASN A 187 27.85 -16.27 -3.46
C ASN A 187 26.78 -15.28 -2.99
N VAL A 188 26.66 -15.12 -1.67
CA VAL A 188 26.16 -13.88 -1.07
C VAL A 188 27.19 -12.77 -1.28
N PRO A 189 26.79 -11.56 -1.71
CA PRO A 189 27.72 -10.45 -1.82
C PRO A 189 28.34 -10.12 -0.45
N SER A 190 29.66 -9.93 -0.41
CA SER A 190 30.46 -9.66 0.80
C SER A 190 30.04 -8.38 1.56
N ASN A 191 29.11 -7.61 1.01
CA ASN A 191 28.56 -6.37 1.56
C ASN A 191 27.49 -6.60 2.65
N LEU A 192 27.00 -7.82 2.86
CA LEU A 192 26.04 -8.15 3.93
C LEU A 192 26.71 -8.55 5.26
N LEU A 193 28.02 -8.81 5.25
CA LEU A 193 28.77 -9.09 6.48
C LEU A 193 28.89 -7.82 7.32
N GLN A 194 28.32 -7.84 8.52
CA GLN A 194 28.34 -6.69 9.41
C GLN A 194 29.59 -6.73 10.30
N LEU A 195 30.62 -5.98 9.95
CA LEU A 195 31.68 -5.60 10.88
C LEU A 195 31.24 -4.31 11.60
N GLY A 196 30.92 -4.42 12.89
CA GLY A 196 30.36 -3.30 13.66
C GLY A 196 31.43 -2.43 14.31
N ASN A 197 31.16 -1.13 14.43
CA ASN A 197 31.95 -0.24 15.29
C ASN A 197 31.44 -0.32 16.73
N LEU A 198 32.26 -0.85 17.65
CA LEU A 198 31.90 -1.03 19.07
C LEU A 198 31.47 0.28 19.76
N LYS A 199 31.86 1.44 19.22
CA LYS A 199 31.54 2.76 19.80
C LYS A 199 30.03 3.07 19.84
N TYR A 200 29.24 2.48 18.93
CA TYR A 200 27.81 2.78 18.79
C TYR A 200 26.93 1.54 19.06
N ASP A 201 27.49 0.55 19.75
CA ASP A 201 26.76 -0.64 20.13
C ASP A 201 25.70 -0.33 21.20
N MET A 202 24.54 -0.96 21.03
CA MET A 202 23.40 -0.84 21.91
C MET A 202 23.42 -1.91 22.98
N TYR A 203 23.00 -1.55 24.19
CA TYR A 203 22.90 -2.46 25.32
C TYR A 203 21.51 -2.43 25.93
N VAL A 204 20.98 -3.61 26.24
CA VAL A 204 19.74 -3.82 27.01
C VAL A 204 20.08 -4.78 28.14
N ASN A 205 19.85 -4.40 29.39
CA ASN A 205 20.19 -5.20 30.56
C ASN A 205 21.64 -5.72 30.54
N ASN A 206 22.60 -4.84 30.23
CA ASN A 206 24.04 -5.15 30.08
C ASN A 206 24.38 -6.16 28.95
N VAL A 207 23.42 -6.48 28.08
CA VAL A 207 23.65 -7.34 26.91
C VAL A 207 23.84 -6.48 25.67
N ASN A 208 24.95 -6.67 24.95
CA ASN A 208 25.20 -5.99 23.68
C ASN A 208 24.27 -6.53 22.58
N ILE A 209 23.20 -5.79 22.30
CA ILE A 209 22.17 -6.14 21.33
C ILE A 209 22.68 -6.01 19.91
N SER A 210 23.51 -4.99 19.63
CA SER A 210 24.10 -4.81 18.31
C SER A 210 24.99 -6.00 17.92
N ALA A 211 25.81 -6.50 18.85
CA ALA A 211 26.64 -7.68 18.63
C ALA A 211 25.81 -8.95 18.40
N LYS A 212 24.77 -9.18 19.21
CA LYS A 212 23.85 -10.31 19.02
C LYS A 212 23.11 -10.22 17.68
N PHE A 213 22.70 -9.03 17.27
CA PHE A 213 22.03 -8.84 15.98
C PHE A 213 22.97 -9.10 14.80
N ARG A 214 24.23 -8.63 14.86
CA ARG A 214 25.24 -8.99 13.85
C ARG A 214 25.45 -10.49 13.75
N ALA A 215 25.55 -11.18 14.89
CA ALA A 215 25.66 -12.63 14.93
C ALA A 215 24.43 -13.31 14.29
N TYR A 216 23.23 -12.84 14.60
CA TYR A 216 21.99 -13.35 14.03
C TYR A 216 21.88 -13.13 12.51
N VAL A 217 22.30 -11.97 12.01
CA VAL A 217 22.37 -11.70 10.57
C VAL A 217 23.36 -12.64 9.87
N ASN A 218 24.53 -12.89 10.47
CA ASN A 218 25.51 -13.83 9.93
C ASN A 218 24.97 -15.27 9.89
N GLU A 219 24.22 -15.69 10.92
CA GLU A 219 23.51 -16.98 10.93
C GLU A 219 22.45 -17.06 9.84
N ALA A 220 21.68 -15.99 9.62
CA ALA A 220 20.69 -15.92 8.54
C ALA A 220 21.34 -16.05 7.15
N ILE A 221 22.49 -15.39 6.94
CA ILE A 221 23.28 -15.49 5.70
C ILE A 221 23.80 -16.92 5.51
N SER A 222 24.36 -17.52 6.55
CA SER A 222 24.86 -18.91 6.52
C SER A 222 23.75 -19.89 6.16
N HIS A 223 22.57 -19.73 6.79
CA HIS A 223 21.41 -20.57 6.50
C HIS A 223 20.88 -20.37 5.07
N ALA A 224 20.83 -19.12 4.58
CA ALA A 224 20.44 -18.81 3.21
C ALA A 224 21.36 -19.51 2.19
N ASN A 225 22.67 -19.51 2.44
CA ASN A 225 23.65 -20.17 1.56
C ASN A 225 23.50 -21.69 1.54
N ALA A 226 23.22 -22.30 2.69
CA ALA A 226 23.18 -23.75 2.82
C ALA A 226 21.88 -24.38 2.28
N ASN A 227 20.73 -23.73 2.54
CA ASN A 227 19.41 -24.34 2.33
C ASN A 227 18.41 -23.42 1.60
N GLY A 228 18.75 -22.16 1.37
CA GLY A 228 17.80 -21.11 1.00
C GLY A 228 16.88 -20.70 2.16
N LEU A 229 16.27 -19.52 2.04
CA LEU A 229 15.26 -19.04 3.01
C LEU A 229 13.86 -19.24 2.46
N TYR A 230 12.93 -19.70 3.29
CA TYR A 230 11.52 -19.80 2.93
C TYR A 230 10.73 -18.65 3.56
N VAL A 231 9.86 -18.00 2.79
CA VAL A 231 9.07 -16.85 3.27
C VAL A 231 8.27 -17.21 4.53
N GLU A 232 7.66 -18.39 4.58
CA GLU A 232 6.82 -18.83 5.69
C GLU A 232 7.64 -19.16 6.96
N SER A 233 8.81 -19.77 6.78
CA SER A 233 9.61 -20.30 7.88
C SER A 233 10.66 -19.32 8.41
N ASN A 234 11.12 -18.41 7.55
CA ASN A 234 12.33 -17.61 7.77
C ASN A 234 12.09 -16.10 7.65
N THR A 235 10.87 -15.64 7.92
CA THR A 235 10.52 -14.21 7.76
C THR A 235 11.39 -13.29 8.62
N HIS A 236 11.73 -13.69 9.86
CA HIS A 236 12.61 -12.91 10.74
C HIS A 236 14.02 -12.81 10.16
N GLU A 237 14.55 -13.93 9.68
CA GLU A 237 15.87 -14.00 9.06
C GLU A 237 15.90 -13.16 7.77
N ILE A 238 14.87 -13.25 6.93
CA ILE A 238 14.73 -12.44 5.71
C ILE A 238 14.75 -10.94 6.03
N LEU A 239 14.00 -10.51 7.06
CA LEU A 239 13.98 -9.10 7.47
C LEU A 239 15.32 -8.66 8.10
N SER A 240 16.02 -9.56 8.79
CA SER A 240 17.35 -9.28 9.34
C SER A 240 18.40 -8.99 8.25
N LEU A 241 18.26 -9.57 7.06
CA LEU A 241 19.12 -9.26 5.91
C LEU A 241 18.95 -7.82 5.41
N SER A 242 17.86 -7.16 5.77
CA SER A 242 17.64 -5.71 5.57
C SER A 242 17.92 -4.91 6.83
N SER A 243 18.68 -5.44 7.79
CA SER A 243 18.98 -4.81 9.08
C SER A 243 17.75 -4.58 9.99
N ILE A 244 16.65 -5.30 9.77
CA ILE A 244 15.42 -5.15 10.57
C ILE A 244 15.32 -6.29 11.58
N LEU A 245 15.36 -5.94 12.87
CA LEU A 245 15.05 -6.80 14.00
C LEU A 245 13.54 -6.71 14.30
N VAL A 246 12.78 -7.70 13.85
CA VAL A 246 11.33 -7.78 14.12
C VAL A 246 11.08 -8.40 15.49
N LEU A 247 10.31 -7.72 16.33
CA LEU A 247 9.99 -8.12 17.69
C LEU A 247 8.48 -8.28 17.84
N ILE A 248 8.00 -9.52 17.70
CA ILE A 248 6.62 -9.91 17.92
C ILE A 248 6.60 -10.90 19.09
N PRO A 249 6.07 -10.51 20.27
CA PRO A 249 6.01 -11.37 21.43
C PRO A 249 5.39 -12.73 21.11
N ASN A 250 5.95 -13.80 21.69
CA ASN A 250 5.53 -15.20 21.50
C ASN A 250 5.62 -15.73 20.05
N SER A 251 6.22 -14.98 19.12
CA SER A 251 6.36 -15.38 17.71
C SER A 251 7.80 -15.34 17.20
N TYR A 252 8.81 -15.36 18.09
CA TYR A 252 10.21 -15.34 17.70
C TYR A 252 10.62 -16.61 16.93
N SER A 253 11.55 -16.49 15.98
CA SER A 253 12.12 -17.67 15.33
C SER A 253 13.01 -18.45 16.28
N THR A 254 13.15 -19.76 16.06
CA THR A 254 14.04 -20.62 16.87
C THR A 254 15.47 -20.08 16.87
N LYS A 255 15.98 -19.66 15.71
CA LYS A 255 17.33 -19.10 15.56
C LYS A 255 17.49 -17.79 16.32
N MET A 256 16.46 -16.94 16.32
CA MET A 256 16.47 -15.70 17.09
C MET A 256 16.56 -15.99 18.59
N VAL A 257 15.81 -16.98 19.09
CA VAL A 257 15.86 -17.40 20.50
C VAL A 257 17.23 -18.01 20.85
N GLU A 258 17.82 -18.81 19.97
CA GLU A 258 19.18 -19.36 20.16
C GLU A 258 20.24 -18.25 20.30
N VAL A 259 20.19 -17.22 19.45
CA VAL A 259 21.20 -16.16 19.44
C VAL A 259 20.99 -15.15 20.57
N PHE A 260 19.75 -14.72 20.80
CA PHE A 260 19.48 -13.67 21.78
C PHE A 260 19.19 -14.20 23.17
N GLY A 261 18.41 -15.28 23.27
CA GLY A 261 17.73 -15.72 24.48
C GLY A 261 16.37 -15.04 24.65
N LEU A 262 15.37 -15.79 25.10
CA LEU A 262 13.98 -15.31 25.21
C LEU A 262 13.83 -14.11 26.15
N GLN A 263 14.52 -14.14 27.30
CA GLN A 263 14.49 -13.04 28.28
C GLN A 263 15.06 -11.73 27.70
N VAL A 264 16.14 -11.83 26.91
CA VAL A 264 16.74 -10.68 26.25
C VAL A 264 15.78 -10.14 25.20
N LEU A 265 15.17 -10.99 24.38
CA LEU A 265 14.17 -10.56 23.38
C LEU A 265 12.96 -9.85 24.01
N ALA A 266 12.46 -10.38 25.13
CA ALA A 266 11.39 -9.74 25.88
C ALA A 266 11.82 -8.38 26.46
N SER A 267 13.07 -8.28 26.94
CA SER A 267 13.62 -7.02 27.45
C SER A 267 13.75 -5.97 26.35
N ILE A 268 14.27 -6.34 25.17
CA ILE A 268 14.38 -5.45 24.01
C ILE A 268 12.98 -4.98 23.57
N HIS A 269 12.03 -5.91 23.47
CA HIS A 269 10.65 -5.56 23.10
C HIS A 269 10.05 -4.58 24.11
N HIS A 270 10.19 -4.84 25.41
CA HIS A 270 9.67 -3.96 26.46
C HIS A 270 10.32 -2.57 26.44
N GLU A 271 11.65 -2.50 26.32
CA GLU A 271 12.38 -1.23 26.33
C GLU A 271 12.07 -0.35 25.12
N TYR A 272 11.86 -0.96 23.94
CA TYR A 272 11.69 -0.22 22.70
C TYR A 272 10.23 -0.04 22.25
N THR A 273 9.28 -0.68 22.93
CA THR A 273 7.84 -0.49 22.68
C THR A 273 7.31 0.70 23.48
N PRO A 274 6.67 1.69 22.82
CA PRO A 274 6.07 2.82 23.53
C PRO A 274 4.91 2.36 24.42
N THR A 275 4.81 2.94 25.62
CA THR A 275 3.66 2.75 26.51
C THR A 275 2.43 3.44 25.92
N LEU A 276 1.33 2.70 25.76
CA LEU A 276 0.05 3.22 25.27
C LEU A 276 -0.75 3.79 26.45
N SER A 277 -0.44 5.01 26.88
CA SER A 277 -1.00 5.62 28.10
C SER A 277 -2.31 6.37 27.89
N MET A 278 -2.67 6.74 26.67
CA MET A 278 -3.93 7.42 26.41
C MET A 278 -5.09 6.45 26.61
N LEU A 279 -6.06 6.84 27.43
CA LEU A 279 -7.31 6.12 27.63
C LEU A 279 -8.46 6.88 26.99
N LEU A 280 -9.52 6.16 26.63
CA LEU A 280 -10.77 6.80 26.26
C LEU A 280 -11.41 7.36 27.53
N ASP A 281 -11.87 8.60 27.46
CA ASP A 281 -12.59 9.23 28.57
C ASP A 281 -13.86 8.42 28.92
N THR A 282 -14.06 8.16 30.20
CA THR A 282 -15.15 7.28 30.68
C THR A 282 -16.54 7.83 30.35
N GLU A 283 -16.70 9.15 30.31
CA GLU A 283 -17.97 9.76 29.92
C GLU A 283 -18.22 9.59 28.41
N ILE A 284 -17.19 9.80 27.59
CA ILE A 284 -17.25 9.55 26.15
C ILE A 284 -17.55 8.08 25.85
N GLU A 285 -16.88 7.17 26.53
CA GLU A 285 -17.11 5.73 26.42
C GLU A 285 -18.57 5.38 26.77
N CYS A 286 -19.09 5.92 27.86
CA CYS A 286 -20.48 5.73 28.27
C CYS A 286 -21.47 6.23 27.21
N ILE A 287 -21.20 7.39 26.60
CA ILE A 287 -22.00 7.93 25.49
C ILE A 287 -22.00 6.94 24.32
N TYR A 288 -20.85 6.44 23.90
CA TYR A 288 -20.77 5.47 22.79
C TYR A 288 -21.53 4.18 23.09
N ARG A 289 -21.38 3.63 24.30
CA ARG A 289 -22.14 2.45 24.71
C ARG A 289 -23.64 2.71 24.71
N ASN A 290 -24.07 3.88 25.16
CA ASN A 290 -25.48 4.25 25.16
C ASN A 290 -26.03 4.35 23.72
N VAL A 291 -25.27 4.98 22.82
CA VAL A 291 -25.62 5.07 21.40
C VAL A 291 -25.75 3.67 20.76
N VAL A 292 -24.81 2.76 21.04
CA VAL A 292 -24.89 1.38 20.55
C VAL A 292 -26.11 0.66 21.12
N LYS A 293 -26.41 0.81 22.43
CA LYS A 293 -27.62 0.25 23.06
C LYS A 293 -28.90 0.77 22.41
N THR A 294 -29.01 2.09 22.18
CA THR A 294 -30.14 2.71 21.47
C THR A 294 -30.27 2.16 20.05
N CYS A 295 -29.16 1.96 19.35
CA CYS A 295 -29.17 1.42 17.98
C CYS A 295 -29.75 0.01 17.93
N LEU A 296 -29.42 -0.82 18.93
CA LEU A 296 -29.85 -2.21 19.01
C LEU A 296 -31.27 -2.40 19.58
N LYS A 297 -31.71 -1.53 20.49
CA LYS A 297 -33.01 -1.66 21.18
C LYS A 297 -34.13 -0.86 20.53
N ASP A 298 -33.84 0.35 20.06
CA ASP A 298 -34.85 1.28 19.56
C ASP A 298 -34.79 1.36 18.03
N SER A 299 -33.81 2.10 17.49
CA SER A 299 -33.59 2.18 16.04
C SER A 299 -32.23 2.80 15.72
N ARG A 300 -31.73 2.52 14.50
CA ARG A 300 -30.52 3.19 13.96
C ARG A 300 -30.68 4.71 13.89
N SER A 301 -31.86 5.21 13.50
CA SER A 301 -32.11 6.65 13.40
C SER A 301 -32.03 7.33 14.77
N SER A 302 -32.65 6.74 15.79
CA SER A 302 -32.60 7.25 17.17
C SER A 302 -31.16 7.32 17.71
N ALA A 303 -30.33 6.32 17.41
CA ALA A 303 -28.92 6.32 17.80
C ALA A 303 -28.11 7.41 17.08
N ILE A 304 -28.38 7.64 15.79
CA ILE A 304 -27.76 8.71 15.00
C ILE A 304 -28.14 10.08 15.58
N ASP A 305 -29.43 10.30 15.86
CA ASP A 305 -29.92 11.57 16.41
C ASP A 305 -29.30 11.83 17.80
N LEU A 306 -29.23 10.80 18.65
CA LEU A 306 -28.57 10.86 19.95
C LEU A 306 -27.09 11.24 19.83
N LEU A 307 -26.33 10.60 18.94
CA LEU A 307 -24.91 10.90 18.78
C LEU A 307 -24.68 12.28 18.17
N CYS A 308 -25.51 12.70 17.19
CA CYS A 308 -25.45 14.04 16.61
C CYS A 308 -25.74 15.14 17.65
N ALA A 309 -26.71 14.93 18.53
CA ALA A 309 -26.99 15.85 19.63
C ALA A 309 -25.78 15.97 20.57
N ASN A 310 -25.18 14.84 20.94
CA ASN A 310 -23.98 14.83 21.77
C ASN A 310 -22.78 15.53 21.08
N LEU A 311 -22.53 15.28 19.80
CA LEU A 311 -21.47 15.90 19.00
C LEU A 311 -21.62 17.42 18.84
N THR A 312 -22.87 17.92 18.90
CA THR A 312 -23.16 19.35 18.84
C THR A 312 -22.83 20.02 20.17
N ASN A 313 -23.09 19.34 21.28
CA ASN A 313 -22.94 19.88 22.63
C ASN A 313 -21.54 19.66 23.23
N ARG A 314 -20.79 18.66 22.76
CA ARG A 314 -19.49 18.25 23.32
C ARG A 314 -18.42 18.19 22.24
N LYS A 315 -17.45 19.11 22.30
CA LYS A 315 -16.38 19.19 21.29
C LYS A 315 -15.37 18.06 21.42
N GLU A 316 -15.22 17.53 22.63
CA GLU A 316 -14.29 16.47 23.01
C GLU A 316 -14.58 15.19 22.22
N LEU A 317 -15.85 14.90 21.91
CA LEU A 317 -16.24 13.77 21.07
C LEU A 317 -15.63 13.82 19.68
N LYS A 318 -15.42 15.02 19.11
CA LYS A 318 -14.82 15.15 17.77
C LYS A 318 -13.37 14.68 17.78
N ASN A 319 -12.64 14.96 18.86
CA ASN A 319 -11.25 14.54 19.01
C ASN A 319 -11.14 13.06 19.42
N ASN A 320 -12.21 12.44 19.94
CA ASN A 320 -12.22 11.08 20.46
C ASN A 320 -13.05 10.09 19.62
N PHE A 321 -13.03 10.25 18.28
CA PHE A 321 -13.66 9.33 17.31
C PHE A 321 -15.20 9.38 17.25
N GLY A 322 -15.81 10.50 17.59
CA GLY A 322 -17.27 10.64 17.52
C GLY A 322 -17.81 10.59 16.09
N PHE A 323 -17.07 11.09 15.10
CA PHE A 323 -17.45 10.95 13.69
C PHE A 323 -17.25 9.52 13.16
N LEU A 324 -16.17 8.84 13.56
CA LEU A 324 -16.02 7.42 13.31
C LEU A 324 -17.21 6.62 13.84
N MET A 325 -17.57 6.79 15.12
CA MET A 325 -18.70 6.06 15.72
C MET A 325 -20.01 6.32 14.96
N LEU A 326 -20.23 7.55 14.52
CA LEU A 326 -21.39 7.91 13.72
C LEU A 326 -21.41 7.18 12.37
N ASP A 327 -20.27 7.13 11.69
CA ASP A 327 -20.14 6.45 10.41
C ASP A 327 -20.27 4.94 10.55
N LEU A 328 -19.73 4.35 11.61
CA LEU A 328 -19.89 2.92 11.89
C LEU A 328 -21.35 2.56 12.17
N ILE A 329 -22.06 3.33 13.00
CA ILE A 329 -23.50 3.10 13.28
C ILE A 329 -24.35 3.19 12.01
N ARG A 330 -24.03 4.12 11.12
CA ARG A 330 -24.74 4.30 9.84
C ARG A 330 -24.60 3.12 8.89
N THR A 331 -23.49 2.40 8.98
CA THR A 331 -23.03 1.57 7.85
C THR A 331 -22.83 0.10 8.19
N LEU A 332 -22.54 -0.22 9.45
CA LEU A 332 -22.42 -1.59 9.89
C LEU A 332 -23.79 -2.29 9.87
N PRO A 333 -23.84 -3.54 9.39
CA PRO A 333 -25.04 -4.36 9.47
C PRO A 333 -25.33 -4.75 10.92
N PHE A 334 -26.60 -5.10 11.20
CA PHE A 334 -26.97 -5.65 12.52
C PHE A 334 -26.53 -7.11 12.67
N ASP A 335 -26.53 -7.85 11.55
CA ASP A 335 -26.16 -9.26 11.49
C ASP A 335 -24.96 -9.46 10.57
N LYS A 336 -24.15 -10.46 10.89
CA LYS A 336 -22.96 -10.80 10.10
C LYS A 336 -23.38 -11.24 8.70
N ILE A 337 -22.74 -10.65 7.69
CA ILE A 337 -22.91 -11.05 6.30
C ILE A 337 -22.23 -12.41 6.11
N ARG A 338 -22.96 -13.39 5.59
CA ARG A 338 -22.46 -14.77 5.44
C ARG A 338 -21.31 -14.90 4.45
N ASN A 339 -21.30 -14.04 3.43
CA ASN A 339 -20.28 -14.05 2.39
C ASN A 339 -19.03 -13.34 2.91
N GLU A 340 -17.88 -13.99 2.83
CA GLU A 340 -16.61 -13.35 3.14
C GLU A 340 -16.35 -12.21 2.14
N PRO A 341 -16.04 -10.99 2.62
CA PRO A 341 -15.72 -9.90 1.73
C PRO A 341 -14.41 -10.16 0.99
N SER A 342 -14.30 -9.63 -0.22
CA SER A 342 -12.99 -9.49 -0.88
C SER A 342 -12.10 -8.51 -0.11
N GLU A 343 -10.79 -8.54 -0.36
CA GLU A 343 -9.83 -7.56 0.20
C GLU A 343 -10.27 -6.11 -0.07
N LEU A 344 -10.69 -5.81 -1.30
CA LEU A 344 -11.19 -4.47 -1.66
C LEU A 344 -12.47 -4.13 -0.87
N THR A 345 -13.38 -5.08 -0.72
CA THR A 345 -14.62 -4.88 0.06
C THR A 345 -14.33 -4.65 1.54
N LEU A 346 -13.37 -5.38 2.11
CA LEU A 346 -12.89 -5.17 3.47
C LEU A 346 -12.34 -3.75 3.63
N ILE A 347 -11.51 -3.30 2.69
CA ILE A 347 -10.97 -1.94 2.66
C ILE A 347 -12.10 -0.91 2.58
N THR A 348 -12.94 -0.96 1.56
CA THR A 348 -13.91 0.11 1.29
C THR A 348 -15.06 0.18 2.28
N ASN A 349 -15.49 -0.96 2.83
CA ASN A 349 -16.68 -1.01 3.68
C ASN A 349 -16.35 -0.89 5.16
N TYR A 350 -15.12 -1.26 5.57
CA TYR A 350 -14.74 -1.33 6.98
C TYR A 350 -13.51 -0.47 7.29
N LEU A 351 -12.35 -0.81 6.71
CA LEU A 351 -11.08 -0.18 7.08
C LEU A 351 -10.97 1.29 6.68
N ASP A 352 -11.43 1.70 5.50
CA ASP A 352 -11.25 3.07 4.99
C ASP A 352 -11.76 4.12 5.97
N ARG A 353 -12.90 3.86 6.60
CA ARG A 353 -13.52 4.76 7.59
C ARG A 353 -12.68 4.86 8.84
N ILE A 354 -12.30 3.72 9.42
CA ILE A 354 -11.49 3.66 10.65
C ILE A 354 -10.14 4.32 10.41
N MET A 355 -9.46 3.95 9.32
CA MET A 355 -8.11 4.43 9.04
C MET A 355 -8.08 5.91 8.67
N LYS A 356 -9.07 6.42 7.93
CA LYS A 356 -9.13 7.86 7.62
C LYS A 356 -9.57 8.69 8.82
N ASP A 357 -10.58 8.29 9.58
CA ASP A 357 -10.98 9.07 10.76
C ASP A 357 -9.85 9.10 11.81
N ALA A 358 -9.11 7.99 11.95
CA ALA A 358 -7.98 7.93 12.85
C ALA A 358 -6.74 8.69 12.36
N PHE A 359 -6.42 8.64 11.06
CA PHE A 359 -5.09 9.02 10.57
C PHE A 359 -5.10 10.00 9.39
N HIS A 360 -6.24 10.61 9.04
CA HIS A 360 -6.31 11.67 8.04
C HIS A 360 -6.46 13.04 8.71
N ASN A 361 -5.52 13.95 8.43
CA ASN A 361 -5.64 15.35 8.77
C ASN A 361 -5.24 16.20 7.54
N PRO A 362 -6.20 16.80 6.82
CA PRO A 362 -5.92 17.48 5.55
C PRO A 362 -4.93 18.65 5.66
N ASP A 363 -4.71 19.16 6.87
CA ASP A 363 -3.80 20.25 7.16
C ASP A 363 -2.38 19.77 7.53
N LYS A 364 -2.26 18.55 8.08
CA LYS A 364 -0.97 17.98 8.52
C LYS A 364 -0.51 16.80 7.66
N TYR A 365 -1.33 15.78 7.48
CA TYR A 365 -0.97 14.52 6.82
C TYR A 365 -2.17 13.84 6.16
N ILE A 366 -1.95 13.27 4.98
CA ILE A 366 -3.00 12.71 4.13
C ILE A 366 -2.92 11.19 4.16
N ALA A 367 -3.93 10.55 4.76
CA ALA A 367 -4.14 9.11 4.62
C ALA A 367 -4.75 8.76 3.26
N GLN A 368 -4.19 7.76 2.56
CA GLN A 368 -4.60 7.34 1.23
C GLN A 368 -4.44 5.83 1.05
N TRP A 369 -5.25 5.26 0.15
CA TRP A 369 -5.02 3.95 -0.45
C TRP A 369 -4.47 4.20 -1.86
N PRO A 370 -3.14 4.25 -2.05
CA PRO A 370 -2.59 4.73 -3.31
C PRO A 370 -2.86 3.75 -4.46
N ASN A 371 -2.51 4.15 -5.68
CA ASN A 371 -2.36 3.26 -6.83
C ASN A 371 -1.00 3.45 -7.53
N THR A 372 -0.07 4.11 -6.85
CA THR A 372 1.30 4.33 -7.30
C THR A 372 2.29 3.96 -6.22
N ALA A 373 3.45 3.44 -6.61
CA ALA A 373 4.52 3.08 -5.69
C ALA A 373 5.09 4.27 -4.91
N LEU A 374 5.57 3.99 -3.69
CA LEU A 374 6.27 4.93 -2.81
C LEU A 374 7.42 5.62 -3.53
N ALA A 375 7.57 6.93 -3.30
CA ALA A 375 8.70 7.68 -3.84
C ALA A 375 10.01 7.25 -3.17
N GLU A 376 9.93 6.95 -1.88
CA GLU A 376 10.99 6.47 -1.00
C GLU A 376 11.57 5.14 -1.52
N SER A 377 10.73 4.23 -2.01
CA SER A 377 11.17 2.95 -2.56
C SER A 377 11.68 3.02 -4.01
N LYS A 378 11.54 4.16 -4.71
CA LYS A 378 12.03 4.30 -6.10
C LYS A 378 13.55 4.37 -6.20
N ILE A 379 14.23 4.73 -5.12
CA ILE A 379 15.71 4.84 -5.06
C ILE A 379 16.38 3.48 -5.31
N ARG A 380 15.72 2.35 -5.00
CA ARG A 380 16.26 0.99 -5.19
C ARG A 380 16.17 0.43 -6.62
N LYS A 381 15.77 1.21 -7.62
CA LYS A 381 15.74 0.70 -9.00
C LYS A 381 16.96 1.13 -9.80
N LEU A 382 17.82 0.14 -10.06
CA LEU A 382 18.64 0.11 -11.26
C LEU A 382 17.90 -0.57 -12.45
N ASP A 383 16.81 -1.32 -12.19
CA ASP A 383 16.12 -2.11 -13.24
C ASP A 383 14.59 -1.90 -13.28
N ARG A 384 14.01 -2.00 -14.50
CA ARG A 384 12.64 -1.59 -14.91
C ARG A 384 11.47 -2.41 -14.31
N SER A 385 11.67 -3.15 -13.21
CA SER A 385 10.56 -3.85 -12.53
C SER A 385 9.62 -2.85 -11.84
N ARG A 386 8.31 -3.12 -11.75
CA ARG A 386 7.38 -2.26 -10.99
C ARG A 386 7.71 -2.36 -9.50
N THR A 387 7.83 -1.22 -8.83
CA THR A 387 7.99 -1.19 -7.37
C THR A 387 6.66 -1.66 -6.80
N LYS A 388 6.69 -2.68 -5.94
CA LYS A 388 5.49 -3.05 -5.19
C LYS A 388 5.07 -1.85 -4.33
N GLN A 389 3.77 -1.72 -4.15
CA GLN A 389 3.16 -0.55 -3.56
C GLN A 389 2.43 -1.00 -2.28
N PRO A 390 2.54 -0.24 -1.18
CA PRO A 390 1.71 -0.50 -0.01
C PRO A 390 0.23 -0.22 -0.32
N ASP A 391 -0.66 -0.95 0.34
CA ASP A 391 -2.10 -0.75 0.19
C ASP A 391 -2.54 0.57 0.81
N PHE A 392 -1.93 0.96 1.92
CA PHE A 392 -2.21 2.20 2.64
C PHE A 392 -0.95 3.02 2.90
N VAL A 393 -1.09 4.34 2.84
CA VAL A 393 -0.04 5.28 3.24
C VAL A 393 -0.63 6.49 3.99
N VAL A 394 0.14 7.05 4.93
CA VAL A 394 -0.05 8.41 5.42
C VAL A 394 1.16 9.24 5.02
N THR A 395 0.89 10.28 4.24
CA THR A 395 1.93 11.18 3.71
C THR A 395 1.83 12.54 4.35
N MET A 396 2.95 13.05 4.84
CA MET A 396 3.04 14.40 5.40
C MET A 396 2.79 15.47 4.35
N LYS A 397 2.16 16.56 4.79
CA LYS A 397 1.96 17.78 4.00
C LYS A 397 2.81 18.90 4.58
N TYR A 398 3.65 19.50 3.75
CA TYR A 398 4.42 20.70 4.07
C TYR A 398 4.44 21.64 2.86
N GLN A 399 4.19 22.93 3.09
CA GLN A 399 4.13 23.95 2.03
C GLN A 399 3.26 23.55 0.82
N SER A 400 2.09 22.95 1.07
CA SER A 400 1.16 22.44 0.05
C SER A 400 1.71 21.31 -0.84
N GLN A 401 2.79 20.65 -0.43
CA GLN A 401 3.38 19.49 -1.10
C GLN A 401 3.37 18.28 -0.17
N MET A 402 3.24 17.09 -0.77
CA MET A 402 3.45 15.82 -0.09
C MET A 402 4.95 15.55 0.00
N THR A 403 5.47 15.31 1.20
CA THR A 403 6.92 15.25 1.43
C THR A 403 7.43 13.84 1.72
N ASN A 404 6.99 13.24 2.83
CA ASN A 404 7.46 11.96 3.33
C ASN A 404 6.29 11.10 3.80
N VAL A 405 6.35 9.80 3.51
CA VAL A 405 5.44 8.80 4.09
C VAL A 405 5.92 8.40 5.48
N ILE A 406 4.98 8.37 6.44
CA ILE A 406 5.25 8.09 7.86
C ILE A 406 4.42 6.96 8.46
N TYR A 407 3.50 6.44 7.66
CA TYR A 407 2.69 5.29 8.01
C TYR A 407 2.42 4.49 6.74
N VAL A 408 2.63 3.18 6.77
CA VAL A 408 2.32 2.25 5.68
C VAL A 408 1.46 1.09 6.16
N GLY A 409 0.77 0.41 5.27
CA GLY A 409 0.15 -0.87 5.62
C GLY A 409 -0.21 -1.75 4.44
N GLU A 410 -0.46 -3.02 4.76
CA GLU A 410 -0.91 -4.08 3.86
C GLU A 410 -2.19 -4.73 4.39
N VAL A 411 -3.06 -5.15 3.49
CA VAL A 411 -4.35 -5.76 3.82
C VAL A 411 -4.47 -7.10 3.11
N SER A 412 -4.84 -8.13 3.86
CA SER A 412 -5.23 -9.43 3.35
C SER A 412 -6.69 -9.69 3.70
N GLY A 413 -7.51 -9.91 2.67
CA GLY A 413 -8.93 -10.24 2.85
C GLY A 413 -9.14 -11.56 3.63
N PRO A 414 -10.35 -11.81 4.16
CA PRO A 414 -10.66 -13.02 4.93
C PRO A 414 -10.34 -14.34 4.25
N SER A 415 -10.52 -14.43 2.93
CA SER A 415 -10.17 -15.62 2.14
C SER A 415 -8.68 -15.97 2.19
N GLU A 416 -7.83 -15.00 2.51
CA GLU A 416 -6.37 -15.16 2.59
C GLU A 416 -5.89 -15.38 4.03
N LYS A 417 -6.78 -15.43 5.03
CA LYS A 417 -6.40 -15.58 6.45
C LYS A 417 -5.45 -16.75 6.69
N ASN A 418 -5.67 -17.86 5.99
CA ASN A 418 -4.87 -19.09 6.12
C ASN A 418 -3.66 -19.15 5.17
N ASN A 419 -3.50 -18.17 4.28
CA ASN A 419 -2.38 -18.07 3.35
C ASN A 419 -1.14 -17.51 4.05
N VAL A 420 -0.44 -18.39 4.77
CA VAL A 420 0.78 -18.04 5.52
C VAL A 420 1.83 -17.38 4.63
N TYR A 421 2.02 -17.87 3.41
CA TYR A 421 2.98 -17.27 2.49
C TYR A 421 2.65 -15.80 2.21
N LYS A 422 1.39 -15.50 1.89
CA LYS A 422 0.95 -14.11 1.65
C LYS A 422 1.13 -13.26 2.90
N ASN A 423 0.66 -13.74 4.06
CA ASN A 423 0.75 -13.00 5.32
C ASN A 423 2.21 -12.71 5.73
N CYS A 424 3.11 -13.68 5.63
CA CYS A 424 4.54 -13.48 5.88
C CYS A 424 5.17 -12.52 4.86
N LEU A 425 4.80 -12.63 3.58
CA LEU A 425 5.30 -11.75 2.53
C LEU A 425 4.86 -10.29 2.75
N ASP A 426 3.61 -10.08 3.15
CA ASP A 426 3.09 -8.74 3.43
C ASP A 426 3.76 -8.14 4.67
N LEU A 427 4.07 -8.95 5.70
CA LEU A 427 4.87 -8.49 6.85
C LEU A 427 6.29 -8.07 6.42
N ILE A 428 6.95 -8.84 5.54
CA ILE A 428 8.26 -8.47 4.96
C ILE A 428 8.15 -7.13 4.21
N ARG A 429 7.10 -6.97 3.40
CA ARG A 429 6.87 -5.75 2.63
C ARG A 429 6.67 -4.53 3.55
N ILE A 430 5.86 -4.66 4.60
CA ILE A 430 5.67 -3.60 5.60
C ILE A 430 7.02 -3.20 6.20
N GLY A 431 7.82 -4.15 6.70
CA GLY A 431 9.12 -3.85 7.30
C GLY A 431 10.06 -3.11 6.34
N VAL A 432 10.15 -3.57 5.08
CA VAL A 432 10.94 -2.93 4.03
C VAL A 432 10.43 -1.51 3.72
N PHE A 433 9.13 -1.31 3.58
CA PHE A 433 8.56 0.02 3.33
C PHE A 433 8.80 0.97 4.51
N MET A 434 8.60 0.51 5.74
CA MET A 434 8.86 1.30 6.94
C MET A 434 10.34 1.74 6.99
N LYS A 435 11.27 0.83 6.68
CA LYS A 435 12.70 1.12 6.61
C LYS A 435 13.03 2.16 5.53
N ASP A 436 12.42 2.06 4.35
CA ASP A 436 12.63 3.06 3.30
C ASP A 436 12.17 4.45 3.72
N CYS A 437 11.02 4.52 4.39
CA CYS A 437 10.45 5.75 4.90
C CYS A 437 11.34 6.40 5.96
N ILE A 438 11.86 5.61 6.92
CA ILE A 438 12.76 6.15 7.96
C ILE A 438 14.09 6.60 7.34
N ASP A 439 14.66 5.83 6.41
CA ASP A 439 15.92 6.19 5.73
C ASP A 439 15.75 7.48 4.92
N SER A 440 14.59 7.68 4.29
CA SER A 440 14.25 8.92 3.60
C SER A 440 14.14 10.10 4.55
N ALA A 441 13.52 9.91 5.73
CA ALA A 441 13.38 10.96 6.73
C ALA A 441 14.74 11.35 7.34
N ILE A 442 15.56 10.37 7.70
CA ILE A 442 16.94 10.59 8.20
C ILE A 442 17.79 11.32 7.15
N SER A 443 17.63 10.98 5.87
CA SER A 443 18.34 11.69 4.79
C SER A 443 17.94 13.16 4.67
N ARG A 444 16.79 13.54 5.23
CA ARG A 444 16.33 14.93 5.36
C ARG A 444 16.60 15.51 6.74
N GLY A 445 17.35 14.80 7.58
CA GLY A 445 17.76 15.23 8.91
C GLY A 445 16.74 15.01 10.01
N ALA A 446 15.62 14.33 9.73
CA ALA A 446 14.55 14.13 10.69
C ALA A 446 14.60 12.71 11.28
N GLU A 447 14.68 12.64 12.60
CA GLU A 447 14.69 11.38 13.35
C GLU A 447 13.28 11.06 13.84
N ILE A 448 12.53 10.32 13.02
CA ILE A 448 11.14 9.99 13.29
C ILE A 448 10.95 8.49 13.41
N LYS A 449 9.86 8.10 14.07
CA LYS A 449 9.38 6.72 14.07
C LYS A 449 8.41 6.53 12.92
N ILE A 450 8.49 5.38 12.26
CA ILE A 450 7.55 5.04 11.19
C ILE A 450 6.53 4.04 11.71
N LEU A 451 5.26 4.28 11.43
CA LEU A 451 4.18 3.36 11.77
C LEU A 451 3.92 2.39 10.61
N GLY A 452 3.47 1.20 10.98
CA GLY A 452 3.13 0.12 10.06
C GLY A 452 1.89 -0.59 10.57
N PHE A 453 1.04 -1.09 9.69
CA PHE A 453 0.02 -2.04 10.10
C PHE A 453 -0.12 -3.17 9.10
N GLN A 454 -0.53 -4.33 9.62
CA GLN A 454 -0.95 -5.45 8.82
C GLN A 454 -2.39 -5.78 9.19
N CYS A 455 -3.29 -5.77 8.21
CA CYS A 455 -4.64 -6.27 8.40
C CYS A 455 -4.78 -7.67 7.80
N ILE A 456 -5.16 -8.65 8.60
CA ILE A 456 -5.49 -10.01 8.14
C ILE A 456 -6.93 -10.30 8.56
N ALA A 457 -7.80 -10.48 7.57
CA ALA A 457 -9.24 -10.54 7.77
C ALA A 457 -9.75 -9.31 8.53
N TYR A 458 -10.22 -9.46 9.77
CA TYR A 458 -10.73 -8.37 10.60
C TYR A 458 -9.81 -8.00 11.76
N LYS A 459 -8.56 -8.46 11.75
CA LYS A 459 -7.56 -8.11 12.76
C LYS A 459 -6.54 -7.16 12.19
N VAL A 460 -6.20 -6.11 12.92
CA VAL A 460 -5.16 -5.15 12.55
C VAL A 460 -4.07 -5.19 13.60
N ASP A 461 -2.88 -5.59 13.19
CA ASP A 461 -1.66 -5.53 13.98
C ASP A 461 -0.89 -4.26 13.66
N PHE A 462 -0.55 -3.48 14.68
CA PHE A 462 0.21 -2.24 14.56
C PHE A 462 1.67 -2.47 14.92
N TYR A 463 2.54 -1.82 14.16
CA TYR A 463 3.99 -1.88 14.29
C TYR A 463 4.59 -0.49 14.34
N ILE A 464 5.73 -0.36 15.02
CA ILE A 464 6.57 0.83 15.01
C ILE A 464 8.00 0.44 14.62
N LEU A 465 8.62 1.22 13.73
CA LEU A 465 9.99 1.04 13.32
C LEU A 465 10.83 2.27 13.68
N ASP A 466 11.98 2.02 14.28
CA ASP A 466 12.95 3.03 14.71
C ASP A 466 14.38 2.57 14.36
N LEU A 467 15.27 3.52 14.05
CA LEU A 467 16.70 3.28 13.87
C LEU A 467 17.42 3.63 15.17
N ARG A 468 17.77 2.59 15.91
CA ARG A 468 18.25 2.73 17.30
C ARG A 468 19.77 2.75 17.43
N GLY A 469 20.47 2.10 16.50
CA GLY A 469 21.93 2.03 16.47
C GLY A 469 22.44 1.74 15.06
N GLU A 470 23.76 1.60 14.89
CA GLU A 470 24.37 1.37 13.59
C GLU A 470 23.84 0.06 12.95
N GLY A 471 22.99 0.19 11.93
CA GLY A 471 22.36 -0.94 11.25
C GLY A 471 21.38 -1.74 12.09
N VAL A 472 20.84 -1.18 13.17
CA VAL A 472 19.85 -1.84 14.04
C VAL A 472 18.52 -1.11 13.94
N TYR A 473 17.67 -1.57 13.01
CA TYR A 473 16.28 -1.11 12.90
C TYR A 473 15.40 -2.05 13.69
N THR A 474 14.66 -1.56 14.68
CA THR A 474 13.77 -2.38 15.50
C THR A 474 12.33 -2.18 15.04
N MET A 475 11.68 -3.25 14.58
CA MET A 475 10.26 -3.25 14.21
C MET A 475 9.48 -3.97 15.31
N ASN A 476 8.82 -3.22 16.18
CA ASN A 476 8.10 -3.77 17.33
C ASN A 476 6.62 -3.86 17.01
N HIS A 477 5.99 -4.99 17.31
CA HIS A 477 4.53 -5.07 17.43
C HIS A 477 4.10 -4.35 18.71
N ILE A 478 3.13 -3.45 18.59
CA ILE A 478 2.73 -2.55 19.69
C ILE A 478 1.29 -2.73 20.13
N ALA A 479 0.39 -3.13 19.24
CA ALA A 479 -1.01 -3.36 19.57
C ALA A 479 -1.74 -4.16 18.49
N GLN A 480 -2.88 -4.74 18.84
CA GLN A 480 -3.83 -5.35 17.91
C GLN A 480 -5.23 -4.80 18.20
N ILE A 481 -6.02 -4.59 17.14
CA ILE A 481 -7.47 -4.31 17.26
C ILE A 481 -8.27 -5.22 16.34
N SER A 482 -9.55 -5.35 16.64
CA SER A 482 -10.53 -6.08 15.85
C SER A 482 -11.49 -5.11 15.16
N ILE A 483 -11.58 -5.19 13.84
CA ILE A 483 -12.47 -4.38 13.04
C ILE A 483 -13.90 -4.87 13.23
N PRO A 484 -14.85 -4.01 13.64
CA PRO A 484 -16.22 -4.43 13.91
C PRO A 484 -16.92 -4.86 12.61
N GLU A 485 -17.48 -6.07 12.59
CA GLU A 485 -18.22 -6.59 11.45
C GLU A 485 -19.69 -6.15 11.48
N THR A 486 -20.22 -5.95 12.68
CA THR A 486 -21.62 -5.62 12.98
C THR A 486 -21.73 -4.53 14.05
N VAL A 487 -22.94 -3.98 14.20
CA VAL A 487 -23.25 -3.02 15.28
C VAL A 487 -22.99 -3.61 16.67
N LYS A 488 -23.14 -4.93 16.87
CA LYS A 488 -22.90 -5.59 18.16
C LYS A 488 -21.42 -5.58 18.53
N ASP A 489 -20.55 -5.71 17.53
CA ASP A 489 -19.09 -5.73 17.71
C ASP A 489 -18.54 -4.38 18.16
N LEU A 490 -19.33 -3.30 18.03
CA LEU A 490 -18.93 -1.97 18.50
C LEU A 490 -18.68 -1.91 20.00
N PHE A 491 -19.29 -2.78 20.82
CA PHE A 491 -18.96 -2.80 22.26
C PHE A 491 -17.50 -3.18 22.50
N ALA A 492 -17.00 -4.20 21.81
CA ALA A 492 -15.60 -4.60 21.90
C ALA A 492 -14.68 -3.55 21.27
N PHE A 493 -15.09 -2.99 20.12
CA PHE A 493 -14.31 -1.95 19.45
C PHE A 493 -14.15 -0.68 20.30
N ILE A 494 -15.16 -0.31 21.11
CA ILE A 494 -15.06 0.83 22.04
C ILE A 494 -13.93 0.60 23.06
N GLU A 495 -13.76 -0.62 23.57
CA GLU A 495 -12.63 -0.94 24.46
C GLU A 495 -11.30 -0.67 23.78
N GLU A 496 -11.21 -0.93 22.47
CA GLU A 496 -9.98 -0.85 21.68
C GLU A 496 -9.70 0.55 21.11
N LEU A 497 -10.63 1.50 21.22
CA LEU A 497 -10.44 2.88 20.70
C LEU A 497 -9.22 3.58 21.29
N HIS A 498 -8.86 3.28 22.53
CA HIS A 498 -7.66 3.82 23.16
C HIS A 498 -6.39 3.46 22.37
N VAL A 499 -6.34 2.29 21.72
CA VAL A 499 -5.22 1.91 20.84
C VAL A 499 -5.10 2.92 19.70
N LEU A 500 -6.19 3.21 18.99
CA LEU A 500 -6.19 4.18 17.89
C LEU A 500 -5.80 5.60 18.36
N LEU A 501 -6.21 6.01 19.56
CA LEU A 501 -5.79 7.28 20.16
C LEU A 501 -4.26 7.33 20.30
N ASN A 502 -3.65 6.29 20.86
CA ASN A 502 -2.21 6.22 21.07
C ASN A 502 -1.44 6.15 19.73
N ILE A 503 -1.91 5.37 18.76
CA ILE A 503 -1.26 5.31 17.43
C ILE A 503 -1.32 6.69 16.76
N ARG A 504 -2.46 7.40 16.85
CA ARG A 504 -2.59 8.76 16.32
C ARG A 504 -1.65 9.74 17.03
N ASN A 505 -1.44 9.58 18.33
CA ASN A 505 -0.49 10.41 19.08
C ASN A 505 0.96 10.18 18.61
N ILE A 506 1.39 8.93 18.45
CA ILE A 506 2.72 8.60 17.90
C ILE A 506 2.90 9.20 16.50
N LEU A 507 1.87 9.12 15.65
CA LEU A 507 1.87 9.72 14.32
C LEU A 507 2.07 11.24 14.38
N LEU A 508 1.38 11.91 15.32
CA LEU A 508 1.48 13.35 15.53
C LEU A 508 2.88 13.75 16.04
N GLU A 509 3.45 13.01 16.97
CA GLU A 509 4.82 13.24 17.47
C GLU A 509 5.84 13.14 16.33
N SER A 510 5.77 12.08 15.52
CA SER A 510 6.62 11.94 14.33
C SER A 510 6.42 13.10 13.34
N TYR A 511 5.20 13.64 13.24
CA TYR A 511 4.92 14.81 12.42
C TYR A 511 5.55 16.09 12.94
N ASP A 512 5.33 16.41 14.21
CA ASP A 512 5.82 17.64 14.80
C ASP A 512 7.37 17.66 14.78
N ILE A 513 8.05 16.52 15.04
CA ILE A 513 9.52 16.39 14.91
C ILE A 513 9.99 16.65 13.48
N PHE A 514 9.31 16.08 12.48
CA PHE A 514 9.72 16.25 11.08
C PHE A 514 9.55 17.68 10.60
N ILE A 515 8.42 18.31 10.94
CA ILE A 515 8.13 19.69 10.56
C ILE A 515 9.09 20.66 11.25
N ASP A 516 9.31 20.50 12.56
CA ASP A 516 10.31 21.30 13.27
C ASP A 516 11.67 21.22 12.57
N LYS A 517 12.07 20.03 12.11
CA LYS A 517 13.33 19.88 11.38
C LYS A 517 13.34 20.59 10.01
N LEU A 518 12.22 20.56 9.29
CA LEU A 518 12.10 21.27 8.01
C LEU A 518 12.07 22.79 8.18
N GLU A 519 11.53 23.29 9.29
CA GLU A 519 11.48 24.71 9.63
C GLU A 519 12.83 25.19 10.21
N ASN A 520 13.51 24.35 10.97
CA ASN A 520 14.75 24.64 11.68
C ASN A 520 15.91 23.71 11.24
N PRO A 521 16.43 23.86 10.00
CA PRO A 521 17.49 22.98 9.50
C PRO A 521 18.82 23.11 10.27
N GLY A 522 19.03 24.19 11.03
CA GLY A 522 20.31 24.62 11.61
C GLY A 522 20.71 24.05 12.99
N ILE A 523 19.91 23.22 13.66
CA ILE A 523 20.25 22.61 14.97
C ILE A 523 20.77 21.16 14.75
N ALA A 524 22.00 20.87 15.21
CA ALA A 524 22.94 19.75 14.90
C ALA A 524 22.49 18.29 15.27
N PRO A 525 23.29 17.18 15.11
CA PRO A 525 24.42 16.83 14.23
C PRO A 525 24.05 15.69 13.24
N LEU A 526 23.86 16.02 11.95
CA LEU A 526 23.23 15.11 10.95
C LEU A 526 24.06 13.89 10.50
N GLU A 527 25.38 13.88 10.69
CA GLU A 527 26.24 12.85 10.08
C GLU A 527 26.14 11.50 10.79
N LEU A 528 25.93 11.49 12.11
CA LEU A 528 26.02 10.27 12.90
C LEU A 528 24.91 9.26 12.58
N LYS A 529 23.63 9.63 12.68
CA LYS A 529 22.54 8.70 12.33
C LYS A 529 22.44 8.42 10.82
N SER A 530 22.85 9.37 9.98
CA SER A 530 22.95 9.08 8.55
C SER A 530 23.96 7.96 8.27
N SER A 531 25.07 7.91 9.02
CA SER A 531 26.06 6.83 8.97
C SER A 531 25.56 5.49 9.53
N PHE A 532 24.51 5.51 10.37
CA PHE A 532 23.91 4.29 10.93
C PHE A 532 23.03 3.55 9.92
N LYS A 533 22.63 4.18 8.83
CA LYS A 533 21.81 3.54 7.80
C LYS A 533 22.57 2.38 7.16
N LYS A 534 21.86 1.29 6.89
CA LYS A 534 22.36 0.17 6.08
C LYS A 534 21.46 -0.02 4.88
N ASN A 535 22.00 -0.62 3.81
CA ASN A 535 21.22 -0.87 2.62
C ASN A 535 20.12 -1.89 2.90
N THR A 536 18.93 -1.66 2.34
CA THR A 536 17.86 -2.66 2.30
C THR A 536 18.23 -3.76 1.30
N LEU A 537 17.88 -5.01 1.58
CA LEU A 537 18.03 -6.11 0.63
C LEU A 537 17.27 -5.79 -0.67
N ASP A 538 17.98 -5.74 -1.78
CA ASP A 538 17.43 -5.45 -3.10
C ASP A 538 16.77 -6.68 -3.72
N THR A 539 15.96 -6.43 -4.75
CA THR A 539 15.11 -7.46 -5.36
C THR A 539 15.89 -8.60 -6.02
N PRO A 540 17.00 -8.37 -6.73
CA PRO A 540 17.77 -9.48 -7.31
C PRO A 540 18.35 -10.40 -6.22
N GLU A 541 18.86 -9.83 -5.13
CA GLU A 541 19.48 -10.52 -3.99
C GLU A 541 18.43 -11.27 -3.19
N PHE A 542 17.26 -10.66 -2.97
CA PHE A 542 16.10 -11.35 -2.41
C PHE A 542 15.73 -12.58 -3.23
N ASN A 543 15.64 -12.45 -4.56
CA ASN A 543 15.27 -13.55 -5.45
C ASN A 543 16.34 -14.65 -5.52
N LYS A 544 17.60 -14.33 -5.19
CA LYS A 544 18.66 -15.32 -5.01
C LYS A 544 18.45 -16.06 -3.69
N LEU A 545 18.35 -15.33 -2.57
CA LEU A 545 18.40 -15.91 -1.22
C LEU A 545 17.10 -16.57 -0.74
N VAL A 546 15.97 -16.17 -1.32
CA VAL A 546 14.64 -16.63 -0.89
C VAL A 546 14.05 -17.60 -1.92
N SER A 547 13.70 -18.79 -1.44
CA SER A 547 13.04 -19.82 -2.24
C SER A 547 11.72 -19.33 -2.81
N LYS A 548 11.46 -19.65 -4.08
CA LYS A 548 10.19 -19.35 -4.77
C LYS A 548 9.07 -20.33 -4.42
N THR A 549 9.43 -21.46 -3.81
CA THR A 549 8.48 -22.51 -3.44
C THR A 549 7.54 -22.02 -2.34
N ARG A 550 6.29 -22.50 -2.32
CA ARG A 550 5.26 -22.08 -1.36
C ARG A 550 4.61 -23.29 -0.73
N SER A 551 4.37 -23.25 0.57
CA SER A 551 3.66 -24.34 1.26
C SER A 551 2.98 -23.85 2.53
N VAL A 552 1.66 -24.05 2.58
CA VAL A 552 0.83 -23.76 3.76
C VAL A 552 1.11 -24.68 4.94
N LYS A 553 1.83 -25.80 4.72
CA LYS A 553 2.23 -26.79 5.73
C LYS A 553 3.58 -26.50 6.37
N ARG A 554 4.34 -25.53 5.86
CA ARG A 554 5.62 -25.14 6.48
C ARG A 554 5.39 -24.59 7.87
N LYS A 555 6.31 -24.93 8.78
CA LYS A 555 6.35 -24.35 10.12
C LYS A 555 6.56 -22.84 9.98
N CYS A 556 5.64 -22.08 10.57
CA CYS A 556 5.70 -20.62 10.62
C CYS A 556 5.79 -20.19 12.08
N PRO A 557 6.73 -19.30 12.45
CA PRO A 557 6.85 -18.82 13.83
C PRO A 557 5.71 -17.88 14.22
N PHE A 558 5.06 -17.23 13.25
CA PHE A 558 3.90 -16.38 13.50
C PHE A 558 2.61 -17.16 13.60
N TRP A 559 1.76 -16.73 14.52
CA TRP A 559 0.40 -17.21 14.63
C TRP A 559 -0.58 -16.20 14.00
N PHE A 560 -1.07 -16.52 12.80
CA PHE A 560 -2.10 -15.73 12.10
C PHE A 560 -3.52 -16.24 12.37
N GLY A 561 -3.76 -16.91 13.50
CA GLY A 561 -5.07 -17.48 13.83
C GLY A 561 -5.35 -18.87 13.26
N LYS A 562 -4.32 -19.71 13.08
CA LYS A 562 -4.48 -21.13 12.73
C LYS A 562 -4.82 -21.96 13.98
N TYR A 563 -5.84 -22.82 13.88
CA TYR A 563 -6.06 -23.97 14.75
C TYR A 563 -5.79 -25.24 13.93
#